data_AF-A0A6I7LRT1-F1
#
_entry.id   AF-A0A6I7LRT1-F1
#
_cell.length_a   1.000
_cell.length_b   1.000
_cell.length_c   1.000
_cell.angle_alpha   90.00
_cell.angle_beta   90.00
_cell.angle_gamma   90.00
#
_symmetry.space_group_name_H-M   'P 1'
#
loop_
_entity.id
_entity.type
_entity.pdbx_description
1 polymer ?
#
loop_
_entity_poly.entity_id
_entity_poly.type
_entity_poly.pdbx_seq_one_letter_code
_entity_poly.pdbx_strand_id
1 'polypeptide(L)'
;MSRENFKLSRDDIARQIHYAIRELHPDHQLDGNIVHKMIIESGDKGTALIFPAGNFAEINGFEPKKFVRDLYRTLNLEMEKNLHDKFLFEILVDDNFIHFKLMD
;
A
#
# COMPACT_ATOMS: atom_id res chain seq x y z
N MET A 1 -16.93 17.24 0.43
CA MET A 1 -17.06 16.16 -0.57
C MET A 1 -17.97 15.10 0.03
N SER A 2 -19.01 14.65 -0.68
CA SER A 2 -19.78 13.48 -0.25
C SER A 2 -18.93 12.22 -0.43
N ARG A 3 -19.05 11.24 0.49
CA ARG A 3 -18.38 9.93 0.40
C ARG A 3 -18.67 9.21 -0.93
N GLU A 4 -19.80 9.52 -1.55
CA GLU A 4 -20.35 8.85 -2.75
C GLU A 4 -19.47 8.96 -4.02
N ASN A 5 -18.43 9.80 -4.04
CA ASN A 5 -17.54 9.97 -5.21
C ASN A 5 -16.05 9.72 -4.92
N PHE A 6 -15.68 9.25 -3.72
CA PHE A 6 -14.28 9.01 -3.40
C PHE A 6 -13.83 7.64 -3.95
N LYS A 7 -12.77 7.64 -4.78
CA LYS A 7 -12.13 6.43 -5.33
C LYS A 7 -10.69 6.38 -4.84
N LEU A 8 -10.20 5.20 -4.48
CA LEU A 8 -8.79 5.01 -4.21
C LEU A 8 -7.96 5.29 -5.46
N SER A 9 -7.03 6.22 -5.33
CA SER A 9 -6.09 6.57 -6.39
C SER A 9 -4.92 5.60 -6.36
N ARG A 10 -4.77 4.79 -7.42
CA ARG A 10 -3.62 3.87 -7.57
C ARG A 10 -2.31 4.63 -7.51
N ASP A 11 -2.23 5.82 -8.13
CA ASP A 11 -1.04 6.66 -8.12
C ASP A 11 -0.65 7.11 -6.72
N ASP A 12 -1.63 7.51 -5.91
CA ASP A 12 -1.37 7.97 -4.55
C ASP A 12 -0.96 6.81 -3.63
N ILE A 13 -1.65 5.67 -3.71
CA ILE A 13 -1.27 4.47 -2.97
C ILE A 13 0.11 3.95 -3.40
N ALA A 14 0.41 3.94 -4.70
CA ALA A 14 1.73 3.57 -5.20
C ALA A 14 2.83 4.48 -4.65
N ARG A 15 2.58 5.79 -4.61
CA ARG A 15 3.52 6.77 -4.07
C ARG A 15 3.75 6.56 -2.58
N GLN A 16 2.70 6.29 -1.80
CA GLN A 16 2.80 6.02 -0.36
C GLN A 16 3.59 4.73 -0.09
N ILE A 17 3.29 3.63 -0.79
CA ILE A 17 4.05 2.38 -0.67
C ILE A 17 5.52 2.62 -1.04
N HIS A 18 5.79 3.27 -2.17
CA HIS A 18 7.15 3.55 -2.60
C HIS A 18 7.92 4.40 -1.58
N TYR A 19 7.28 5.42 -0.99
CA TYR A 19 7.87 6.21 0.09
C TYR A 19 8.18 5.35 1.32
N ALA A 20 7.24 4.54 1.79
CA ALA A 20 7.42 3.66 2.95
C ALA A 20 8.55 2.64 2.73
N ILE A 21 8.68 2.07 1.52
CA ILE A 21 9.78 1.15 1.21
C ILE A 21 11.12 1.89 1.24
N ARG A 22 11.20 3.11 0.71
CA ARG A 22 12.43 3.92 0.77
C ARG A 22 12.82 4.29 2.19
N GLU A 23 11.86 4.50 3.10
CA GLU A 23 12.17 4.73 4.51
C GLU A 23 12.70 3.46 5.19
N LEU A 24 12.14 2.29 4.88
CA LEU A 24 12.57 1.01 5.44
C LEU A 24 13.93 0.55 4.87
N HIS A 25 14.18 0.82 3.61
CA HIS A 25 15.34 0.34 2.85
C HIS A 25 15.96 1.47 2.02
N PRO A 26 16.58 2.48 2.65
CA PRO A 26 17.05 3.70 1.99
C PRO A 26 18.16 3.45 0.96
N ASP A 27 18.96 2.40 1.17
CA ASP A 27 20.07 2.03 0.28
C ASP A 27 19.63 1.14 -0.89
N HIS A 28 18.38 0.68 -0.90
CA HIS A 28 17.87 -0.21 -1.92
C HIS A 28 17.32 0.58 -3.11
N GLN A 29 17.86 0.33 -4.31
CA GLN A 29 17.38 0.98 -5.53
C GLN A 29 16.13 0.27 -6.05
N LEU A 30 15.01 0.99 -6.05
CA LEU A 30 13.75 0.53 -6.61
C LEU A 30 13.53 1.14 -7.99
N ASP A 31 13.00 0.35 -8.92
CA ASP A 31 12.38 0.91 -10.12
C ASP A 31 11.19 1.79 -9.69
N GLY A 32 11.21 3.07 -10.05
CA GLY A 32 10.17 4.03 -9.66
C GLY A 32 8.76 3.64 -10.06
N ASN A 33 8.59 2.71 -11.02
CA ASN A 33 7.29 2.26 -11.51
C ASN A 33 6.89 0.86 -11.05
N ILE A 34 7.76 0.08 -10.38
CA ILE A 34 7.44 -1.33 -10.10
C ILE A 34 6.26 -1.46 -9.14
N VAL A 35 6.19 -0.59 -8.12
CA VAL A 35 5.10 -0.58 -7.13
C VAL A 35 3.76 -0.33 -7.82
N HIS A 36 3.69 0.70 -8.67
CA HIS A 36 2.47 1.05 -9.39
C HIS A 36 1.98 -0.10 -10.27
N LYS A 37 2.89 -0.79 -10.98
CA LYS A 37 2.55 -1.93 -11.84
C LYS A 37 2.05 -3.16 -11.07
N MET A 38 2.48 -3.32 -9.81
CA MET A 38 2.11 -4.47 -8.99
C MET A 38 0.79 -4.29 -8.24
N ILE A 39 0.25 -3.06 -8.17
CA ILE A 39 -1.03 -2.82 -7.51
C ILE A 39 -2.19 -3.36 -8.37
N ILE A 40 -2.95 -4.26 -7.77
CA ILE A 40 -4.13 -4.90 -8.37
C ILE A 40 -5.37 -4.11 -7.91
N GLU A 41 -6.23 -3.71 -8.84
CA GLU A 41 -7.57 -3.19 -8.50
C GLU A 41 -8.50 -4.37 -8.18
N SER A 42 -9.20 -4.30 -7.05
CA SER A 42 -10.18 -5.30 -6.61
C SER A 42 -11.48 -4.62 -6.16
N GLY A 43 -12.59 -5.36 -6.25
CA GLY A 43 -13.93 -4.85 -5.98
C GLY A 43 -14.54 -4.03 -7.12
N ASP A 44 -15.84 -3.76 -7.03
CA ASP A 44 -16.53 -2.93 -8.02
C ASP A 44 -16.01 -1.49 -7.95
N LYS A 45 -15.71 -0.91 -9.12
CA LYS A 45 -15.29 0.49 -9.30
C LYS A 45 -13.97 0.91 -8.59
N GLY A 46 -13.10 -0.03 -8.19
CA GLY A 46 -11.81 0.29 -7.54
C GLY A 46 -11.96 0.76 -6.09
N THR A 47 -12.91 0.14 -5.40
CA THR A 47 -13.16 0.27 -3.96
C THR A 47 -12.07 -0.38 -3.11
N ALA A 48 -11.26 -1.26 -3.70
CA ALA A 48 -10.06 -1.80 -3.08
C ALA A 48 -8.84 -1.81 -4.02
N LEU A 49 -7.67 -1.60 -3.44
CA LEU A 49 -6.37 -1.80 -4.07
C LEU A 49 -5.58 -2.83 -3.27
N ILE A 50 -4.90 -3.75 -3.97
CA ILE A 50 -4.14 -4.83 -3.34
C ILE A 50 -2.70 -4.75 -3.83
N PHE A 51 -1.76 -4.73 -2.89
CA PHE A 51 -0.34 -4.80 -3.18
C PHE A 51 0.22 -6.17 -2.74
N PRO A 52 0.74 -7.00 -3.67
CA PRO A 52 1.36 -8.29 -3.36
C PRO A 52 2.76 -8.10 -2.78
N ALA A 53 2.83 -7.62 -1.53
CA ALA A 53 4.06 -7.25 -0.84
C ALA A 53 5.04 -8.42 -0.67
N GLY A 54 4.56 -9.64 -0.47
CA GLY A 54 5.41 -10.83 -0.40
C GLY A 54 6.12 -11.12 -1.72
N ASN A 55 5.40 -11.13 -2.84
CA ASN A 55 6.01 -11.32 -4.16
C ASN A 55 6.99 -10.19 -4.49
N PHE A 56 6.65 -8.96 -4.13
CA PHE A 56 7.57 -7.83 -4.26
C PHE A 56 8.85 -8.07 -3.46
N ALA A 57 8.73 -8.55 -2.22
CA ALA A 57 9.86 -8.86 -1.36
C ALA A 57 10.78 -9.92 -1.99
N GLU A 58 10.20 -11.02 -2.49
CA GLU A 58 10.96 -12.09 -3.16
C GLU A 58 11.73 -11.58 -4.37
N ILE A 59 11.09 -10.79 -5.25
CA ILE A 59 11.71 -10.22 -6.45
C ILE A 59 12.90 -9.32 -6.10
N ASN A 60 12.84 -8.61 -4.97
CA ASN A 60 13.86 -7.66 -4.54
C ASN A 60 14.84 -8.25 -3.51
N GLY A 61 14.76 -9.56 -3.23
CA GLY A 61 15.69 -10.24 -2.32
C GLY A 61 15.47 -9.93 -0.83
N PHE A 62 14.27 -9.50 -0.44
CA PHE A 62 13.87 -9.33 0.95
C PHE A 62 13.24 -10.61 1.51
N GLU A 63 13.24 -10.76 2.84
CA GLU A 63 12.48 -11.84 3.49
C GLU A 63 10.99 -11.47 3.49
N PRO A 64 10.10 -12.24 2.84
CA PRO A 64 8.73 -11.81 2.56
C PRO A 64 7.92 -11.45 3.79
N LYS A 65 7.93 -12.29 4.84
CA LYS A 65 7.06 -12.08 6.00
C LYS A 65 7.50 -10.86 6.81
N LYS A 66 8.80 -10.69 7.03
CA LYS A 66 9.37 -9.51 7.68
C LYS A 66 9.07 -8.26 6.86
N PHE A 67 9.27 -8.30 5.54
CA PHE A 67 9.02 -7.16 4.68
C PHE A 67 7.55 -6.72 4.73
N VAL A 68 6.60 -7.65 4.56
CA VAL A 68 5.15 -7.36 4.63
C VAL A 68 4.79 -6.71 5.97
N ARG A 69 5.27 -7.28 7.08
CA ARG A 69 4.99 -6.77 8.42
C ARG A 69 5.57 -5.37 8.63
N ASP A 70 6.83 -5.18 8.26
CA ASP A 70 7.53 -3.91 8.49
C ASP A 70 6.92 -2.81 7.59
N LEU A 71 6.57 -3.13 6.33
CA LEU A 71 5.87 -2.23 5.42
C LEU A 71 4.48 -1.85 5.93
N TYR A 72 3.68 -2.82 6.38
CA TYR A 72 2.36 -2.56 6.96
C TYR A 72 2.44 -1.62 8.16
N ARG A 73 3.41 -1.84 9.06
CA ARG A 73 3.60 -0.99 10.23
C ARG A 73 3.93 0.44 9.82
N THR A 74 4.83 0.64 8.87
CA THR A 74 5.18 1.99 8.38
C THR A 74 3.97 2.68 7.74
N LEU A 75 3.24 1.98 6.87
CA LEU A 75 2.04 2.53 6.24
C LEU A 75 0.95 2.94 7.25
N ASN A 76 0.73 2.12 8.28
CA ASN A 76 -0.21 2.47 9.35
C ASN A 76 0.22 3.70 10.14
N LEU A 77 1.51 3.83 10.46
CA LEU A 77 2.02 5.02 11.17
C LEU A 77 1.86 6.28 10.31
N GLU A 78 2.09 6.20 9.01
CA GLU A 78 1.85 7.32 8.08
C GLU A 78 0.36 7.65 7.97
N MET A 79 -0.52 6.65 7.94
CA MET A 79 -1.97 6.86 7.96
C MET A 79 -2.45 7.53 9.26
N GLU A 80 -1.88 7.18 10.42
CA GLU A 80 -2.20 7.84 11.69
C GLU A 80 -1.82 9.32 11.73
N LYS A 81 -0.73 9.70 11.05
CA LYS A 81 -0.33 11.10 10.90
C LYS A 81 -1.29 11.88 9.99
N ASN A 82 -1.87 11.21 8.99
CA ASN A 82 -2.81 11.81 8.04
C ASN A 82 -4.27 11.55 8.44
N LEU A 83 -4.75 12.32 9.44
CA LEU A 83 -6.11 12.22 9.99
C LEU A 83 -7.22 12.20 8.91
N HIS A 84 -7.07 12.91 7.80
CA HIS A 84 -8.05 12.93 6.70
C HIS A 84 -8.18 11.58 5.98
N ASP A 85 -7.07 10.86 5.79
CA ASP A 85 -7.03 9.59 5.06
C ASP A 85 -7.64 8.46 5.89
N LYS A 86 -7.45 8.50 7.22
CA LYS A 86 -8.02 7.56 8.19
C LYS A 86 -9.56 7.49 8.16
N PHE A 87 -10.25 8.53 7.69
CA PHE A 87 -11.72 8.54 7.61
C PHE A 87 -12.27 7.95 6.31
N LEU A 88 -11.40 7.66 5.33
CA LEU A 88 -11.78 7.30 3.97
C LEU A 88 -11.42 5.86 3.60
N PHE A 89 -10.32 5.31 4.12
CA PHE A 89 -9.93 3.93 3.85
C PHE A 89 -9.16 3.30 5.01
N GLU A 90 -9.13 1.97 5.04
CA GLU A 90 -8.37 1.15 5.97
C GLU A 90 -7.26 0.38 5.25
N ILE A 91 -6.20 0.05 5.99
CA ILE A 91 -5.11 -0.82 5.53
C ILE A 91 -5.19 -2.14 6.29
N LEU A 92 -5.33 -3.25 5.55
CA LEU A 92 -5.40 -4.60 6.09
C LEU A 92 -4.24 -5.44 5.53
N VAL A 93 -3.87 -6.49 6.26
CA VAL A 93 -2.88 -7.48 5.82
C VAL A 93 -3.54 -8.85 5.77
N ASP A 94 -3.34 -9.55 4.65
CA ASP A 94 -3.70 -10.95 4.49
C ASP A 94 -2.48 -11.71 3.92
N ASP A 95 -1.85 -12.52 4.77
CA ASP A 95 -0.63 -13.28 4.48
C ASP A 95 0.48 -12.41 3.82
N ASN A 96 0.58 -12.46 2.49
CA ASN A 96 1.58 -11.78 1.68
C ASN A 96 1.06 -10.51 0.96
N PHE A 97 -0.17 -10.08 1.27
CA PHE A 97 -0.85 -8.97 0.62
C PHE A 97 -1.16 -7.83 1.60
N ILE A 98 -1.01 -6.61 1.11
CA ILE A 98 -1.48 -5.39 1.79
C ILE A 98 -2.69 -4.87 1.01
N HIS A 99 -3.82 -4.74 1.68
CA HIS A 99 -5.09 -4.30 1.14
C HIS A 99 -5.37 -2.87 1.58
N PHE A 100 -5.78 -2.02 0.64
CA PHE A 100 -6.29 -0.69 0.88
C PHE A 100 -7.76 -0.72 0.49
N LYS A 101 -8.67 -0.50 1.44
CA LYS A 101 -10.11 -0.65 1.20
C LYS A 101 -10.85 0.58 1.71
N LEU A 102 -11.77 1.11 0.92
CA LEU A 102 -12.64 2.19 1.37
C LEU A 102 -13.46 1.74 2.59
N MET A 103 -13.59 2.62 3.57
CA MET A 103 -14.47 2.38 4.72
C MET A 103 -15.92 2.64 4.30
N ASP A 104 -16.81 1.70 4.62
CA ASP A 104 -18.26 1.84 4.39
C ASP A 104 -18.85 3.06 5.16
#